data_AF-A0A8X6IMF2-F1
#
_entry.id   AF-A0A8X6IMF2-F1
#
_cell.length_a   1.000
_cell.length_b   1.000
_cell.length_c   1.000
_cell.angle_alpha   90.00
_cell.angle_beta   90.00
_cell.angle_gamma   90.00
#
_symmetry.space_group_name_H-M   'P 1'
#
loop_
_entity.id
_entity.type
_entity.pdbx_description
1 polymer ?
#
loop_
_entity_poly.entity_id
_entity_poly.type
_entity_poly.pdbx_seq_one_letter_code
_entity_poly.pdbx_strand_id
1 'polypeptide(L)'
;MQTKFELYTQKNAIKLSEKWTPAEATFRGAEYLSFNLQSLNAEPVLSSSDQISLFFKSRQPNGLLLYTGKGEDHLLLTLKDGGILLVIHLGSSSVEKALKPAKVRFDDNQWHKVLVHRKVREITRATGFCHFSITVDGVYTERGSTTGTFNLLSSSVLFVGGADHSVGHQGARQHSNFVGCIKKVEFVADSMRMDVIELGRTGNKLIQQQGNVQYLCQEVEAADPITFTNKESFLALPSWDAARSGSIVFKLRTNEANGVLMYNTGATAQGDFFAFELLDGHVFLLLNLGSGAVKVKATTRRVDDGQWHSVSLKRSGKSGRVTVDESAVDFITPGICLSFKNLCAIPISEAIAQDIYEKNTLSQIDSLL
;
A
#
# COMPACT_ATOMS: atom_id res chain seq x y z
N MET A 1 -62.77 -43.98 41.33
CA MET A 1 -62.76 -43.49 39.94
C MET A 1 -62.07 -42.12 39.95
N GLN A 2 -60.76 -42.07 39.69
CA GLN A 2 -60.03 -40.82 39.43
C GLN A 2 -58.95 -41.16 38.40
N THR A 3 -59.29 -40.91 37.15
CA THR A 3 -58.39 -41.07 36.01
C THR A 3 -57.53 -39.82 35.91
N LYS A 4 -56.22 -40.00 36.05
CA LYS A 4 -55.19 -38.96 35.94
C LYS A 4 -54.82 -38.82 34.46
N PHE A 5 -54.96 -37.62 33.90
CA PHE A 5 -54.50 -37.29 32.56
C PHE A 5 -53.06 -36.76 32.65
N GLU A 6 -52.12 -37.44 31.98
CA GLU A 6 -50.76 -36.93 31.74
C GLU A 6 -50.67 -36.47 30.28
N LEU A 7 -50.54 -35.17 30.08
CA LEU A 7 -50.30 -34.54 28.78
C LEU A 7 -48.78 -34.55 28.49
N TYR A 8 -48.39 -35.26 27.44
CA TYR A 8 -47.04 -35.26 26.90
C TYR A 8 -46.81 -33.99 26.06
N THR A 9 -45.82 -33.18 26.41
CA THR A 9 -45.28 -32.14 25.53
C THR A 9 -43.95 -32.61 24.94
N GLN A 10 -43.88 -32.66 23.61
CA GLN A 10 -42.67 -32.99 22.85
C GLN A 10 -41.58 -31.96 23.13
N LYS A 11 -40.49 -32.40 23.76
CA LYS A 11 -39.24 -31.64 23.85
C LYS A 11 -38.58 -31.62 22.47
N ASN A 12 -38.72 -30.52 21.75
CA ASN A 12 -37.89 -30.22 20.59
C ASN A 12 -36.44 -30.05 21.06
N ALA A 13 -35.58 -30.96 20.60
CA ALA A 13 -34.15 -30.91 20.79
C ALA A 13 -33.59 -29.62 20.15
N ILE A 14 -32.96 -28.79 20.97
CA ILE A 14 -32.22 -27.60 20.53
C ILE A 14 -31.01 -28.08 19.74
N LYS A 15 -30.97 -27.69 18.46
CA LYS A 15 -29.88 -27.94 17.52
C LYS A 15 -28.60 -27.29 18.08
N LEU A 16 -27.61 -28.13 18.38
CA LEU A 16 -26.29 -27.71 18.88
C LEU A 16 -25.58 -26.82 17.83
N SER A 17 -25.28 -25.59 18.24
CA SER A 17 -24.26 -24.65 17.71
C SER A 17 -23.80 -24.85 16.25
N GLU A 18 -24.34 -24.04 15.34
CA GLU A 18 -23.58 -23.61 14.17
C GLU A 18 -22.32 -22.89 14.67
N LYS A 19 -21.14 -23.46 14.39
CA LYS A 19 -19.87 -22.75 14.53
C LYS A 19 -19.94 -21.53 13.61
N TRP A 20 -20.10 -20.33 14.18
CA TRP A 20 -20.03 -19.09 13.41
C TRP A 20 -18.62 -18.96 12.80
N THR A 21 -18.51 -19.22 11.51
CA THR A 21 -17.30 -18.94 10.73
C THR A 21 -17.16 -17.44 10.57
N PRO A 22 -16.04 -16.81 10.97
CA PRO A 22 -15.87 -15.37 10.83
C PRO A 22 -16.00 -14.95 9.36
N ALA A 23 -16.61 -13.79 9.12
CA ALA A 23 -16.68 -13.24 7.77
C ALA A 23 -15.29 -12.99 7.20
N GLU A 24 -15.16 -13.30 5.91
CA GLU A 24 -13.93 -13.21 5.14
C GLU A 24 -14.21 -12.52 3.79
N ALA A 25 -13.18 -11.91 3.22
CA ALA A 25 -13.28 -11.22 1.94
C ALA A 25 -12.02 -11.43 1.09
N THR A 26 -12.21 -11.48 -0.23
CA THR A 26 -11.15 -11.55 -1.23
C THR A 26 -10.80 -10.16 -1.77
N PHE A 27 -9.50 -9.88 -1.85
CA PHE A 27 -8.91 -8.67 -2.42
C PHE A 27 -7.97 -9.08 -3.56
N ARG A 28 -8.04 -8.39 -4.70
CA ARG A 28 -7.27 -8.66 -5.93
C ARG A 28 -6.35 -7.48 -6.30
N GLY A 29 -6.16 -6.54 -5.37
CA GLY A 29 -5.30 -5.37 -5.52
C GLY A 29 -6.01 -4.11 -6.04
N ALA A 30 -7.24 -4.23 -6.54
CA ALA A 30 -8.06 -3.07 -6.91
C ALA A 30 -9.12 -2.73 -5.85
N GLU A 31 -9.46 -3.71 -5.02
CA GLU A 31 -10.48 -3.59 -4.00
C GLU A 31 -9.90 -3.13 -2.66
N TYR A 32 -10.68 -2.36 -1.91
CA TYR A 32 -10.43 -2.09 -0.51
C TYR A 32 -11.72 -1.70 0.21
N LEU A 33 -11.71 -1.84 1.53
CA LEU A 33 -12.75 -1.30 2.40
C LEU A 33 -12.22 -0.05 3.10
N SER A 34 -13.08 0.94 3.24
CA SER A 34 -12.76 2.18 3.95
C SER A 34 -13.88 2.56 4.90
N PHE A 35 -13.51 3.15 6.03
CA PHE A 35 -14.44 3.69 7.00
C PHE A 35 -14.02 5.11 7.37
N ASN A 36 -14.90 6.07 7.11
CA ASN A 36 -14.73 7.43 7.58
C ASN A 36 -15.13 7.51 9.05
N LEU A 37 -14.14 7.52 9.94
CA LEU A 37 -14.35 7.56 11.39
C LEU A 37 -14.96 8.89 11.85
N GLN A 38 -14.78 9.98 11.09
CA GLN A 38 -15.40 11.28 11.39
C GLN A 38 -16.92 11.27 11.15
N SER A 39 -17.46 10.31 10.39
CA SER A 39 -18.90 10.19 10.18
C SER A 39 -19.67 9.88 11.48
N LEU A 40 -18.98 9.40 12.52
CA LEU A 40 -19.61 9.08 13.80
C LEU A 40 -19.85 10.33 14.66
N ASN A 41 -18.87 11.24 14.78
CA ASN A 41 -18.91 12.36 15.74
C ASN A 41 -18.29 13.67 15.22
N ALA A 42 -18.12 13.85 13.91
CA ALA A 42 -17.43 14.99 13.25
C ALA A 42 -15.93 15.19 13.61
N GLU A 43 -15.49 14.67 14.75
CA GLU A 43 -14.11 14.66 15.22
C GLU A 43 -13.40 13.33 14.93
N PRO A 44 -12.07 13.33 14.76
CA PRO A 44 -11.31 12.09 14.63
C PRO A 44 -11.30 11.32 15.96
N VAL A 45 -11.16 10.00 15.85
CA VAL A 45 -10.98 9.14 17.01
C VAL A 45 -9.60 9.38 17.59
N LEU A 46 -9.55 9.79 18.85
CA LEU A 46 -8.31 9.89 19.61
C LEU A 46 -8.23 8.68 20.54
N SER A 47 -7.20 7.85 20.39
CA SER A 47 -7.04 6.64 21.21
C SER A 47 -5.72 6.60 21.97
N SER A 48 -5.83 6.26 23.25
CA SER A 48 -4.74 5.93 24.16
C SER A 48 -4.47 4.42 24.18
N SER A 49 -5.46 3.59 23.85
CA SER A 49 -5.32 2.16 23.68
C SER A 49 -5.98 1.68 22.39
N ASP A 50 -5.27 0.87 21.63
CA ASP A 50 -5.81 0.19 20.45
C ASP A 50 -5.46 -1.29 20.48
N GLN A 51 -6.42 -2.12 20.07
CA GLN A 51 -6.20 -3.52 19.74
C GLN A 51 -6.72 -3.78 18.32
N ILE A 52 -5.82 -4.18 17.44
CA ILE A 52 -6.12 -4.48 16.05
C ILE A 52 -5.81 -5.95 15.82
N SER A 53 -6.80 -6.73 15.40
CA SER A 53 -6.63 -8.15 15.08
C SER A 53 -7.20 -8.43 13.71
N LEU A 54 -6.46 -9.14 12.86
CA LEU A 54 -6.96 -9.65 11.60
C LEU A 54 -6.32 -10.98 11.26
N PHE A 55 -6.97 -11.73 10.37
CA PHE A 55 -6.34 -12.88 9.72
C PHE A 55 -6.15 -12.55 8.24
N PHE A 56 -5.03 -12.96 7.68
CA PHE A 56 -4.76 -12.82 6.25
C PHE A 56 -4.23 -14.13 5.66
N LYS A 57 -4.41 -14.30 4.36
CA LYS A 57 -3.89 -15.40 3.55
C LYS A 57 -3.47 -14.83 2.20
N SER A 58 -2.20 -14.98 1.81
CA SER A 58 -1.69 -14.43 0.55
C SER A 58 -0.51 -15.24 0.01
N ARG A 59 -0.31 -15.15 -1.31
CA ARG A 59 0.92 -15.57 -2.02
C ARG A 59 1.81 -14.39 -2.41
N GLN A 60 1.33 -13.16 -2.24
CA GLN A 60 2.08 -11.96 -2.60
C GLN A 60 3.01 -11.58 -1.45
N PRO A 61 4.29 -11.28 -1.72
CA PRO A 61 5.24 -10.90 -0.68
C PRO A 61 4.98 -9.49 -0.13
N ASN A 62 4.16 -8.68 -0.82
CA ASN A 62 3.89 -7.29 -0.47
C ASN A 62 2.39 -6.98 -0.56
N GLY A 63 1.86 -6.21 0.39
CA GLY A 63 0.47 -5.75 0.35
C GLY A 63 0.05 -4.96 1.60
N LEU A 64 -0.77 -3.93 1.39
CA LEU A 64 -1.36 -3.13 2.46
C LEU A 64 -2.48 -3.89 3.17
N LEU A 65 -2.26 -4.31 4.41
CA LEU A 65 -3.26 -5.03 5.20
C LEU A 65 -4.26 -4.05 5.84
N LEU A 66 -3.74 -3.06 6.56
CA LEU A 66 -4.55 -2.09 7.29
C LEU A 66 -3.82 -0.75 7.44
N TYR A 67 -4.57 0.35 7.32
CA TYR A 67 -4.10 1.68 7.66
C TYR A 67 -5.17 2.42 8.47
N THR A 68 -4.77 3.16 9.49
CA THR A 68 -5.63 4.15 10.13
C THR A 68 -4.82 5.37 10.55
N GLY A 69 -5.41 6.57 10.45
CA GLY A 69 -4.72 7.80 10.82
C GLY A 69 -5.41 9.08 10.38
N LYS A 70 -4.80 10.22 10.70
CA LYS A 70 -5.16 11.58 10.29
C LYS A 70 -3.90 12.43 10.16
N GLY A 71 -3.67 13.00 8.97
CA GLY A 71 -2.47 13.80 8.71
C GLY A 71 -1.21 12.94 8.83
N GLU A 72 -0.28 13.36 9.70
CA GLU A 72 0.96 12.63 9.98
C GLU A 72 0.78 11.47 10.98
N ASP A 73 -0.25 11.54 11.85
CA ASP A 73 -0.53 10.49 12.82
C ASP A 73 -1.14 9.28 12.11
N HIS A 74 -0.46 8.13 12.15
CA HIS A 74 -0.97 6.92 11.54
C HIS A 74 -0.40 5.63 12.14
N LEU A 75 -1.18 4.56 12.01
CA LEU A 75 -0.76 3.18 12.20
C LEU A 75 -0.96 2.44 10.89
N LEU A 76 0.10 1.80 10.42
CA LEU A 76 0.17 1.10 9.15
C LEU A 76 0.65 -0.34 9.38
N LEU A 77 -0.10 -1.30 8.86
CA LEU A 77 0.21 -2.73 8.88
C LEU A 77 0.32 -3.24 7.44
N THR A 78 1.48 -3.80 7.09
CA THR A 78 1.76 -4.27 5.72
C THR A 78 2.45 -5.63 5.73
N LEU A 79 2.16 -6.43 4.71
CA LEU A 79 3.02 -7.53 4.30
C LEU A 79 4.16 -6.91 3.48
N LYS A 80 5.41 -7.18 3.84
CA LYS A 80 6.61 -6.62 3.21
C LYS A 80 7.68 -7.70 3.11
N ASP A 81 8.01 -8.09 1.89
CA ASP A 81 8.92 -9.19 1.57
C ASP A 81 8.66 -10.46 2.42
N GLY A 82 7.39 -10.90 2.43
CA GLY A 82 6.95 -12.10 3.15
C GLY A 82 6.98 -12.00 4.68
N GLY A 83 7.44 -10.88 5.25
CA GLY A 83 7.34 -10.57 6.68
C GLY A 83 6.23 -9.56 6.95
N ILE A 84 5.93 -9.32 8.23
CA ILE A 84 4.97 -8.28 8.61
C ILE A 84 5.70 -7.03 9.07
N LEU A 85 5.27 -5.87 8.58
CA LEU A 85 5.77 -4.57 9.00
C LEU A 85 4.67 -3.76 9.68
N LEU A 86 4.96 -3.30 10.90
CA LEU A 86 4.19 -2.30 11.62
C LEU A 86 4.92 -0.96 11.60
N VAL A 87 4.24 0.10 11.18
CA VAL A 87 4.71 1.49 11.32
C VAL A 87 3.70 2.24 12.19
N ILE A 88 4.20 2.92 13.21
CA ILE A 88 3.41 3.81 14.07
C ILE A 88 4.08 5.19 14.03
N HIS A 89 3.33 6.18 13.57
CA HIS A 89 3.72 7.58 13.58
C HIS A 89 2.76 8.36 14.49
N LEU A 90 3.30 9.05 15.49
CA LEU A 90 2.56 9.87 16.46
C LEU A 90 3.28 11.22 16.61
N GLY A 91 2.68 12.29 16.08
CA GLY A 91 3.23 13.63 16.08
C GLY A 91 4.56 13.71 15.31
N SER A 92 5.67 13.84 16.04
CA SER A 92 7.02 13.90 15.47
C SER A 92 7.79 12.57 15.58
N SER A 93 7.19 11.54 16.15
CA SER A 93 7.83 10.25 16.38
C SER A 93 7.32 9.20 15.43
N SER A 94 8.24 8.49 14.77
CA SER A 94 7.94 7.35 13.92
C SER A 94 8.73 6.13 14.39
N VAL A 95 8.06 4.99 14.51
CA VAL A 95 8.70 3.70 14.81
C VAL A 95 8.25 2.66 13.79
N GLU A 96 9.22 1.99 13.18
CA GLU A 96 9.04 0.86 12.28
C GLU A 96 9.52 -0.43 12.96
N LYS A 97 8.68 -1.48 12.95
CA LYS A 97 9.03 -2.82 13.43
C LYS A 97 8.68 -3.87 12.41
N ALA A 98 9.71 -4.53 11.90
CA ALA A 98 9.60 -5.67 11.00
C ALA A 98 9.67 -6.98 11.78
N LEU A 99 8.71 -7.85 11.53
CA LEU A 99 8.60 -9.18 12.06
C LEU A 99 8.78 -10.16 10.88
N LYS A 100 10.04 -10.57 10.69
CA LYS A 100 10.48 -11.40 9.56
C LYS A 100 11.46 -12.48 10.06
N PRO A 101 10.95 -13.61 10.58
CA PRO A 101 11.81 -14.69 11.06
C PRO A 101 12.61 -15.32 9.92
N ALA A 102 13.86 -15.71 10.16
CA ALA A 102 14.79 -16.13 9.09
C ALA A 102 14.32 -17.33 8.25
N LYS A 103 13.49 -18.23 8.81
CA LYS A 103 13.03 -19.47 8.16
C LYS A 103 11.53 -19.49 7.87
N VAL A 104 10.84 -18.39 8.12
CA VAL A 104 9.38 -18.34 8.05
C VAL A 104 8.98 -17.14 7.21
N ARG A 105 8.09 -17.39 6.26
CA ARG A 105 7.43 -16.35 5.50
C ARG A 105 5.93 -16.51 5.67
N PHE A 106 5.21 -15.40 5.67
CA PHE A 106 3.77 -15.36 5.87
C PHE A 106 3.00 -15.18 4.55
N ASP A 107 3.70 -15.20 3.40
CA ASP A 107 3.13 -15.25 2.06
C ASP A 107 3.04 -16.69 1.53
N ASP A 108 2.85 -17.67 2.42
CA ASP A 108 2.82 -19.10 2.14
C ASP A 108 1.44 -19.65 1.73
N ASN A 109 0.47 -18.74 1.52
CA ASN A 109 -0.94 -19.05 1.29
C ASN A 109 -1.61 -19.84 2.43
N GLN A 110 -1.18 -19.66 3.67
CA GLN A 110 -1.89 -20.12 4.86
C GLN A 110 -2.52 -18.94 5.62
N TRP A 111 -3.46 -19.26 6.50
CA TRP A 111 -4.08 -18.25 7.35
C TRP A 111 -3.15 -17.88 8.50
N HIS A 112 -2.71 -16.64 8.52
CA HIS A 112 -1.94 -16.08 9.63
C HIS A 112 -2.77 -15.05 10.40
N LYS A 113 -2.68 -15.06 11.73
CA LYS A 113 -3.32 -14.08 12.60
C LYS A 113 -2.32 -13.01 13.01
N VAL A 114 -2.62 -11.75 12.72
CA VAL A 114 -1.85 -10.60 13.25
C VAL A 114 -2.64 -9.96 14.38
N LEU A 115 -1.97 -9.70 15.50
CA LEU A 115 -2.48 -8.96 16.63
C LEU A 115 -1.53 -7.81 16.96
N VAL A 116 -2.03 -6.58 16.86
CA VAL A 116 -1.35 -5.37 17.32
C VAL A 116 -2.05 -4.89 18.58
N HIS A 117 -1.27 -4.56 19.60
CA HIS A 117 -1.76 -3.90 20.81
C HIS A 117 -0.91 -2.67 21.04
N ARG A 118 -1.54 -1.50 21.14
CA ARG A 118 -0.92 -0.24 21.52
C ARG A 118 -1.58 0.26 22.80
N LYS A 119 -0.80 0.70 23.78
CA LYS A 119 -1.30 1.29 25.01
C LYS A 119 -0.35 2.35 25.55
N VAL A 120 -0.88 3.55 25.74
CA VAL A 120 -0.20 4.63 26.46
C VAL A 120 -0.09 4.24 27.93
N ARG A 121 1.10 4.42 28.50
CA ARG A 121 1.34 4.37 29.93
C ARG A 121 1.81 5.73 30.39
N GLU A 122 1.04 6.35 31.28
CA GLU A 122 1.43 7.59 31.94
C GLU A 122 2.36 7.27 33.11
N ILE A 123 3.54 7.91 33.15
CA ILE A 123 4.41 7.91 34.35
C ILE A 123 4.08 9.13 35.21
N THR A 124 3.88 10.29 34.57
CA THR A 124 3.54 11.57 35.22
C THR A 124 2.58 12.35 34.34
N ARG A 125 1.99 13.45 34.86
CA ARG A 125 1.14 14.37 34.08
C ARG A 125 1.84 15.00 32.86
N ALA A 126 3.18 14.93 32.77
CA ALA A 126 3.98 15.53 31.70
C ALA A 126 4.74 14.49 30.85
N THR A 127 4.74 13.20 31.22
CA THR A 127 5.51 12.15 30.53
C THR A 127 4.67 10.88 30.39
N GLY A 128 4.20 10.62 29.18
CA GLY A 128 3.66 9.34 28.76
C GLY A 128 4.58 8.67 27.75
N PHE A 129 4.58 7.34 27.72
CA PHE A 129 5.18 6.58 26.63
C PHE A 129 4.17 5.58 26.08
N CYS A 130 4.14 5.43 24.76
CA CYS A 130 3.21 4.53 24.10
C CYS A 130 3.88 3.17 23.90
N HIS A 131 3.49 2.15 24.66
CA HIS A 131 3.98 0.79 24.47
C HIS A 131 3.17 0.09 23.39
N PHE A 132 3.84 -0.66 22.52
CA PHE A 132 3.15 -1.49 21.54
C PHE A 132 3.79 -2.86 21.40
N SER A 133 2.98 -3.80 20.95
CA SER A 133 3.42 -5.13 20.54
C SER A 133 2.70 -5.55 19.27
N ILE A 134 3.41 -6.23 18.39
CA ILE A 134 2.83 -6.95 17.26
C ILE A 134 3.14 -8.44 17.42
N THR A 135 2.14 -9.27 17.22
CA THR A 135 2.26 -10.73 17.31
C THR A 135 1.64 -11.40 16.09
N VAL A 136 2.36 -12.34 15.49
CA VAL A 136 1.86 -13.19 14.40
C VAL A 136 1.73 -14.63 14.89
N ASP A 137 0.55 -15.21 14.69
CA ASP A 137 0.16 -16.58 15.08
C ASP A 137 0.30 -16.92 16.56
N GLY A 138 0.45 -15.91 17.42
CA GLY A 138 0.69 -16.09 18.85
C GLY A 138 2.11 -16.52 19.20
N VAL A 139 3.00 -16.64 18.21
CA VAL A 139 4.36 -17.18 18.40
C VAL A 139 5.42 -16.11 18.19
N TYR A 140 5.35 -15.40 17.06
CA TYR A 140 6.34 -14.39 16.72
C TYR A 140 5.86 -13.06 17.28
N THR A 141 6.65 -12.45 18.16
CA THR A 141 6.27 -11.18 18.81
C THR A 141 7.42 -10.19 18.79
N GLU A 142 7.10 -8.97 18.35
CA GLU A 142 7.96 -7.81 18.49
C GLU A 142 7.31 -6.80 19.44
N ARG A 143 8.13 -6.08 20.21
CA ARG A 143 7.68 -5.04 21.14
C ARG A 143 8.47 -3.76 20.93
N GLY A 144 7.87 -2.64 21.29
CA GLY A 144 8.54 -1.35 21.24
C GLY A 144 7.80 -0.27 22.01
N SER A 145 8.33 0.93 21.91
CA SER A 145 7.68 2.13 22.42
C SER A 145 7.93 3.30 21.48
N THR A 146 6.96 4.18 21.33
CA THR A 146 7.20 5.48 20.70
C THR A 146 7.84 6.43 21.71
N THR A 147 8.65 7.36 21.22
CA THR A 147 9.32 8.38 22.04
C THR A 147 8.68 9.73 21.78
N GLY A 148 8.48 10.56 22.80
CA GLY A 148 7.98 11.93 22.62
C GLY A 148 6.74 12.26 23.45
N THR A 149 6.26 13.48 23.30
CA THR A 149 5.13 14.02 24.07
C THR A 149 3.77 13.62 23.49
N PHE A 150 3.72 13.28 22.19
CA PHE A 150 2.52 12.82 21.51
C PHE A 150 2.39 11.31 21.60
N ASN A 151 1.34 10.85 22.29
CA ASN A 151 1.14 9.42 22.59
C ASN A 151 -0.24 8.90 22.15
N LEU A 152 -1.16 9.80 21.79
CA LEU A 152 -2.47 9.46 21.26
C LEU A 152 -2.39 9.30 19.75
N LEU A 153 -3.10 8.31 19.19
CA LEU A 153 -3.31 8.22 17.74
C LEU A 153 -4.58 8.96 17.37
N SER A 154 -4.47 9.87 16.41
CA SER A 154 -5.62 10.49 15.76
C SER A 154 -5.98 9.73 14.48
N SER A 155 -7.21 9.23 14.40
CA SER A 155 -7.71 8.45 13.27
C SER A 155 -9.00 9.05 12.71
N SER A 156 -8.93 9.56 11.47
CA SER A 156 -10.11 10.01 10.71
C SER A 156 -10.61 8.96 9.72
N VAL A 157 -9.74 8.03 9.34
CA VAL A 157 -10.06 6.96 8.38
C VAL A 157 -9.45 5.64 8.82
N LEU A 158 -10.10 4.55 8.41
CA LEU A 158 -9.60 3.19 8.48
C LEU A 158 -9.71 2.57 7.08
N PHE A 159 -8.62 1.98 6.58
CA PHE A 159 -8.56 1.26 5.32
C PHE A 159 -8.14 -0.19 5.56
N VAL A 160 -8.74 -1.13 4.82
CA VAL A 160 -8.43 -2.56 4.85
C VAL A 160 -8.23 -3.08 3.44
N GLY A 161 -7.13 -3.79 3.21
CA GLY A 161 -6.78 -4.43 1.95
C GLY A 161 -6.22 -3.50 0.87
N GLY A 162 -6.31 -2.19 1.05
CA GLY A 162 -5.78 -1.22 0.09
C GLY A 162 -6.23 0.20 0.44
N ALA A 163 -5.73 1.17 -0.32
CA ALA A 163 -6.16 2.56 -0.23
C ALA A 163 -6.05 3.23 -1.59
N ASP A 164 -6.74 4.35 -1.78
CA ASP A 164 -6.54 5.18 -2.96
C ASP A 164 -5.17 5.89 -2.89
N HIS A 165 -4.29 5.59 -3.84
CA HIS A 165 -2.96 6.20 -3.94
C HIS A 165 -3.00 7.69 -4.31
N SER A 166 -4.15 8.20 -4.79
CA SER A 166 -4.35 9.60 -5.15
C SER A 166 -4.65 10.49 -3.94
N VAL A 167 -5.15 9.91 -2.84
CA VAL A 167 -5.57 10.63 -1.61
C VAL A 167 -4.46 10.61 -0.55
N GLY A 168 -4.23 11.75 0.12
CA GLY A 168 -3.07 12.21 0.91
C GLY A 168 -2.52 11.36 2.06
N HIS A 169 -2.56 10.03 2.03
CA HIS A 169 -2.08 9.17 3.11
C HIS A 169 -0.60 8.83 2.92
N GLN A 170 0.31 9.72 3.36
CA GLN A 170 1.75 9.65 3.07
C GLN A 170 2.38 8.27 3.35
N GLY A 171 1.93 7.57 4.39
CA GLY A 171 2.38 6.22 4.72
C GLY A 171 1.81 5.12 3.81
N ALA A 172 0.51 5.14 3.51
CA ALA A 172 -0.15 4.10 2.72
C ALA A 172 0.23 4.12 1.23
N ARG A 173 0.50 5.31 0.65
CA ARG A 173 0.80 5.47 -0.79
C ARG A 173 2.03 4.68 -1.26
N GLN A 174 2.93 4.33 -0.36
CA GLN A 174 4.21 3.67 -0.67
C GLN A 174 4.11 2.15 -0.83
N HIS A 175 2.93 1.58 -0.57
CA HIS A 175 2.69 0.13 -0.53
C HIS A 175 1.60 -0.26 -1.53
N SER A 176 1.81 -1.37 -2.25
CA SER A 176 0.79 -1.94 -3.12
C SER A 176 -0.43 -2.39 -2.31
N ASN A 177 -1.61 -2.34 -2.91
CA ASN A 177 -2.81 -2.95 -2.34
C ASN A 177 -2.61 -4.47 -2.17
N PHE A 178 -3.36 -5.04 -1.24
CA PHE A 178 -3.30 -6.44 -0.89
C PHE A 178 -4.00 -7.32 -1.91
N VAL A 179 -3.42 -8.49 -2.12
CA VAL A 179 -3.96 -9.56 -2.97
C VAL A 179 -4.00 -10.82 -2.14
N GLY A 180 -5.19 -11.37 -1.93
CA GLY A 180 -5.43 -12.52 -1.06
C GLY A 180 -6.74 -12.41 -0.30
N CYS A 181 -6.86 -13.15 0.80
CA CYS A 181 -8.04 -13.10 1.66
C CYS A 181 -7.72 -12.43 2.99
N ILE A 182 -8.66 -11.64 3.52
CA ILE A 182 -8.62 -11.10 4.88
C ILE A 182 -9.93 -11.48 5.58
N LYS A 183 -9.86 -11.88 6.85
CA LYS A 183 -11.05 -12.18 7.66
C LYS A 183 -10.95 -11.62 9.07
N LYS A 184 -12.13 -11.36 9.65
CA LYS A 184 -12.29 -10.94 11.05
C LYS A 184 -11.37 -9.79 11.44
N VAL A 185 -11.56 -8.63 10.79
CA VAL A 185 -10.74 -7.44 11.05
C VAL A 185 -11.35 -6.69 12.22
N GLU A 186 -10.91 -7.02 13.42
CA GLU A 186 -11.34 -6.38 14.66
C GLU A 186 -10.49 -5.15 14.93
N PHE A 187 -11.13 -3.97 14.94
CA PHE A 187 -10.53 -2.72 15.39
C PHE A 187 -11.21 -2.31 16.70
N VAL A 188 -10.42 -2.22 17.77
CA VAL A 188 -10.86 -1.80 19.10
C VAL A 188 -10.02 -0.59 19.50
N ALA A 189 -10.70 0.52 19.76
CA ALA A 189 -10.13 1.73 20.34
C ALA A 189 -10.88 2.08 21.63
N ASP A 190 -10.47 3.13 22.34
CA ASP A 190 -11.04 3.51 23.64
C ASP A 190 -12.57 3.66 23.63
N SER A 191 -13.15 4.21 22.56
CA SER A 191 -14.58 4.52 22.44
C SER A 191 -15.33 3.67 21.40
N MET A 192 -14.67 2.69 20.77
CA MET A 192 -15.31 1.90 19.72
C MET A 192 -14.74 0.49 19.56
N ARG A 193 -15.59 -0.39 19.07
CA ARG A 193 -15.22 -1.74 18.62
C ARG A 193 -15.98 -2.08 17.37
N MET A 194 -15.29 -2.62 16.38
CA MET A 194 -15.92 -3.05 15.13
C MET A 194 -15.20 -4.23 14.50
N ASP A 195 -15.95 -5.04 13.75
CA ASP A 195 -15.43 -6.00 12.78
C ASP A 195 -15.69 -5.47 11.37
N VAL A 196 -14.65 -5.00 10.70
CA VAL A 196 -14.78 -4.30 9.40
C VAL A 196 -15.30 -5.22 8.31
N ILE A 197 -14.88 -6.48 8.31
CA ILE A 197 -15.30 -7.44 7.27
C ILE A 197 -16.77 -7.80 7.44
N GLU A 198 -17.22 -8.00 8.69
CA GLU A 198 -18.63 -8.27 8.97
C GLU A 198 -19.54 -7.08 8.63
N LEU A 199 -19.10 -5.86 8.94
CA LEU A 199 -19.85 -4.65 8.58
C LEU A 199 -19.93 -4.46 7.06
N GLY A 200 -18.85 -4.74 6.33
CA GLY A 200 -18.87 -4.76 4.87
C GLY A 200 -19.84 -5.81 4.32
N ARG A 201 -19.75 -7.06 4.82
CA ARG A 201 -20.58 -8.19 4.39
C ARG A 201 -22.07 -7.93 4.58
N THR A 202 -22.43 -7.26 5.68
CA THR A 202 -23.81 -6.90 6.00
C THR A 202 -24.31 -5.64 5.29
N GLY A 203 -23.47 -4.99 4.47
CA GLY A 203 -23.83 -3.79 3.72
C GLY A 203 -24.03 -2.57 4.61
N ASN A 204 -23.33 -2.50 5.76
CA ASN A 204 -23.43 -1.36 6.65
C ASN A 204 -22.95 -0.08 5.95
N LYS A 205 -23.79 0.95 5.93
CA LYS A 205 -23.55 2.23 5.22
C LYS A 205 -22.29 2.99 5.69
N LEU A 206 -21.77 2.65 6.87
CA LEU A 206 -20.52 3.21 7.37
C LEU A 206 -19.30 2.68 6.59
N ILE A 207 -19.38 1.47 6.05
CA ILE A 207 -18.29 0.89 5.24
C ILE A 207 -18.48 1.31 3.78
N GLN A 208 -17.50 2.03 3.27
CA GLN A 208 -17.36 2.33 1.86
C GLN A 208 -16.49 1.26 1.20
N GLN A 209 -17.02 0.64 0.16
CA GLN A 209 -16.35 -0.42 -0.57
C GLN A 209 -15.89 0.11 -1.94
N GLN A 210 -14.60 -0.03 -2.23
CA GLN A 210 -14.06 0.22 -3.56
C GLN A 210 -13.86 -1.12 -4.28
N GLY A 211 -14.28 -1.19 -5.55
CA GLY A 211 -14.20 -2.39 -6.36
C GLY A 211 -15.19 -3.50 -5.93
N ASN A 212 -15.03 -4.68 -6.53
CA ASN A 212 -15.92 -5.82 -6.32
C ASN A 212 -15.39 -6.76 -5.22
N VAL A 213 -15.45 -6.33 -3.95
CA VAL A 213 -15.10 -7.18 -2.81
C VAL A 213 -16.07 -8.35 -2.72
N GLN A 214 -15.52 -9.56 -2.79
CA GLN A 214 -16.27 -10.80 -2.62
C GLN A 214 -16.14 -11.26 -1.18
N TYR A 215 -17.27 -11.38 -0.45
CA TYR A 215 -17.29 -11.80 0.95
C TYR A 215 -17.25 -13.32 1.12
N LEU A 216 -16.25 -13.92 0.49
CA LEU A 216 -15.82 -15.30 0.66
C LEU A 216 -14.35 -15.39 0.26
N CYS A 217 -13.58 -16.31 0.81
CA CYS A 217 -12.18 -16.49 0.39
C CYS A 217 -12.13 -17.34 -0.88
N GLN A 218 -11.95 -16.68 -2.01
CA GLN A 218 -11.56 -17.33 -3.26
C GLN A 218 -10.05 -17.38 -3.31
N GLU A 219 -9.49 -18.53 -3.67
CA GLU A 219 -8.06 -18.61 -3.91
C GLU A 219 -7.73 -17.64 -5.04
N VAL A 220 -6.97 -16.60 -4.70
CA VAL A 220 -6.42 -15.69 -5.69
C VAL A 220 -5.18 -16.38 -6.20
N GLU A 221 -5.32 -17.10 -7.31
CA GLU A 221 -4.17 -17.71 -7.97
C GLU A 221 -3.10 -16.64 -8.18
N ALA A 222 -1.84 -16.99 -7.89
CA ALA A 222 -0.74 -16.16 -8.34
C ALA A 222 -0.93 -16.04 -9.85
N ALA A 223 -1.05 -14.81 -10.37
CA ALA A 223 -1.41 -14.60 -11.78
C ALA A 223 -0.62 -15.56 -12.66
N ASP A 224 -1.34 -16.40 -13.43
CA ASP A 224 -0.71 -17.38 -14.29
C ASP A 224 0.34 -16.69 -15.15
N PRO A 225 1.58 -17.21 -15.20
CA PRO A 225 2.63 -16.56 -15.95
C PRO A 225 2.24 -16.54 -17.43
N ILE A 226 2.14 -15.34 -17.99
CA ILE A 226 1.91 -15.16 -19.42
C ILE A 226 3.24 -15.38 -20.13
N THR A 227 3.25 -16.27 -21.13
CA THR A 227 4.43 -16.50 -21.97
C THR A 227 4.26 -15.75 -23.29
N PHE A 228 5.17 -14.81 -23.56
CA PHE A 228 5.30 -14.18 -24.87
C PHE A 228 6.19 -15.05 -25.74
N THR A 229 5.61 -15.78 -26.69
CA THR A 229 6.32 -16.76 -27.52
C THR A 229 7.03 -16.13 -28.71
N ASN A 230 6.64 -14.91 -29.09
CA ASN A 230 7.13 -14.19 -30.25
C ASN A 230 7.51 -12.76 -29.85
N LYS A 231 8.45 -12.14 -30.57
CA LYS A 231 8.94 -10.78 -30.26
C LYS A 231 7.88 -9.71 -30.48
N GLU A 232 6.89 -10.00 -31.31
CA GLU A 232 5.77 -9.13 -31.66
C GLU A 232 4.58 -9.27 -30.69
N SER A 233 4.59 -10.27 -29.80
CA SER A 233 3.52 -10.47 -28.83
C SER A 233 3.57 -9.42 -27.73
N PHE A 234 2.45 -8.75 -27.47
CA PHE A 234 2.32 -7.78 -26.38
C PHE A 234 0.95 -7.88 -25.72
N LEU A 235 0.87 -7.39 -24.48
CA LEU A 235 -0.39 -7.19 -23.75
C LEU A 235 -0.62 -5.70 -23.54
N ALA A 236 -1.76 -5.20 -23.98
CA ALA A 236 -2.18 -3.84 -23.68
C ALA A 236 -2.82 -3.80 -22.29
N LEU A 237 -2.16 -3.12 -21.35
CA LEU A 237 -2.66 -2.90 -20.00
C LEU A 237 -3.36 -1.53 -19.90
N PRO A 238 -4.26 -1.33 -18.90
CA PRO A 238 -4.77 0.01 -18.59
C PRO A 238 -3.63 1.01 -18.36
N SER A 239 -3.86 2.28 -18.73
CA SER A 239 -2.85 3.31 -18.58
C SER A 239 -2.45 3.50 -17.11
N TRP A 240 -1.15 3.62 -16.86
CA TRP A 240 -0.64 3.85 -15.51
C TRP A 240 -0.89 5.30 -15.09
N ASP A 241 -1.98 5.56 -14.35
CA ASP A 241 -2.35 6.90 -13.89
C ASP A 241 -1.58 7.34 -12.63
N ALA A 242 -0.24 7.25 -12.69
CA ALA A 242 0.65 7.65 -11.62
C ALA A 242 1.28 9.00 -11.94
N ALA A 243 0.49 10.08 -11.97
CA ALA A 243 0.99 11.40 -12.36
C ALA A 243 2.19 11.82 -11.50
N ARG A 244 2.06 11.92 -10.17
CA ARG A 244 3.15 12.38 -9.29
C ARG A 244 3.94 11.26 -8.62
N SER A 245 3.31 10.14 -8.31
CA SER A 245 3.94 9.02 -7.60
C SER A 245 3.27 7.73 -8.00
N GLY A 246 4.01 6.63 -7.97
CA GLY A 246 3.44 5.30 -8.22
C GLY A 246 4.46 4.19 -8.06
N SER A 247 3.96 2.97 -8.10
CA SER A 247 4.79 1.77 -8.11
C SER A 247 4.34 0.77 -9.16
N ILE A 248 5.29 0.05 -9.74
CA ILE A 248 5.05 -1.10 -10.64
C ILE A 248 5.86 -2.27 -10.08
N VAL A 249 5.27 -3.46 -10.03
CA VAL A 249 5.95 -4.70 -9.64
C VAL A 249 5.58 -5.79 -10.63
N PHE A 250 6.57 -6.49 -11.17
CA PHE A 250 6.37 -7.65 -12.02
C PHE A 250 7.51 -8.65 -11.83
N LYS A 251 7.29 -9.89 -12.28
CA LYS A 251 8.32 -10.92 -12.36
C LYS A 251 8.60 -11.25 -13.82
N LEU A 252 9.85 -11.53 -14.15
CA LEU A 252 10.26 -11.98 -15.48
C LEU A 252 11.10 -13.24 -15.39
N ARG A 253 11.04 -14.06 -16.43
CA ARG A 253 11.89 -15.23 -16.65
C ARG A 253 12.15 -15.33 -18.14
N THR A 254 13.42 -15.28 -18.55
CA THR A 254 13.78 -15.29 -19.98
C THR A 254 15.18 -15.87 -20.18
N ASN A 255 15.44 -16.40 -21.37
CA ASN A 255 16.78 -16.72 -21.88
C ASN A 255 17.21 -15.75 -23.01
N GLU A 256 16.31 -14.83 -23.41
CA GLU A 256 16.62 -13.81 -24.40
C GLU A 256 17.34 -12.65 -23.73
N ALA A 257 18.46 -12.22 -24.30
CA ALA A 257 19.29 -11.14 -23.73
C ALA A 257 18.75 -9.74 -24.03
N ASN A 258 17.82 -9.59 -24.99
CA ASN A 258 17.34 -8.29 -25.46
C ASN A 258 15.81 -8.30 -25.66
N GLY A 259 15.13 -7.24 -25.23
CA GLY A 259 13.70 -7.09 -25.45
C GLY A 259 13.07 -5.95 -24.65
N VAL A 260 11.94 -5.43 -25.11
CA VAL A 260 11.14 -4.46 -24.35
C VAL A 260 10.22 -5.21 -23.41
N LEU A 261 10.30 -4.93 -22.12
CA LEU A 261 9.50 -5.59 -21.08
C LEU A 261 8.20 -4.83 -20.81
N MET A 262 8.26 -3.50 -20.81
CA MET A 262 7.12 -2.62 -20.60
C MET A 262 7.41 -1.27 -21.24
N TYR A 263 6.41 -0.68 -21.87
CA TYR A 263 6.51 0.64 -22.46
C TYR A 263 5.21 1.40 -22.28
N ASN A 264 5.31 2.68 -21.93
CA ASN A 264 4.19 3.60 -21.92
C ASN A 264 4.65 4.98 -22.38
N THR A 265 3.83 5.60 -23.21
CA THR A 265 4.02 6.99 -23.65
C THR A 265 2.97 7.87 -22.97
N GLY A 266 3.38 9.03 -22.50
CA GLY A 266 2.47 10.08 -22.06
C GLY A 266 1.81 10.77 -23.25
N ALA A 267 0.76 11.55 -22.96
CA ALA A 267 -0.02 12.27 -23.96
C ALA A 267 0.60 13.63 -24.39
N THR A 268 1.79 13.97 -23.90
CA THR A 268 2.39 15.29 -24.10
C THR A 268 3.21 15.35 -25.39
N ALA A 269 3.23 16.53 -26.03
CA ALA A 269 4.09 16.81 -27.19
C ALA A 269 5.61 16.75 -26.87
N GLN A 270 5.96 16.72 -25.57
CA GLN A 270 7.35 16.71 -25.07
C GLN A 270 7.92 15.29 -24.94
N GLY A 271 7.15 14.26 -25.31
CA GLY A 271 7.62 12.88 -25.36
C GLY A 271 7.86 12.29 -23.97
N ASP A 272 6.93 12.48 -23.03
CA ASP A 272 6.92 11.76 -21.76
C ASP A 272 6.88 10.25 -22.06
N PHE A 273 7.74 9.45 -21.43
CA PHE A 273 7.65 8.00 -21.55
C PHE A 273 8.31 7.32 -20.36
N PHE A 274 7.95 6.06 -20.14
CA PHE A 274 8.82 5.15 -19.41
C PHE A 274 8.89 3.80 -20.11
N ALA A 275 10.03 3.15 -19.94
CA ALA A 275 10.27 1.82 -20.46
C ALA A 275 11.08 1.00 -19.46
N PHE A 276 10.74 -0.28 -19.36
CA PHE A 276 11.67 -1.31 -18.91
C PHE A 276 12.14 -2.09 -20.13
N GLU A 277 13.45 -2.21 -20.30
CA GLU A 277 14.05 -3.01 -21.36
C GLU A 277 15.10 -3.94 -20.79
N LEU A 278 15.33 -5.02 -21.51
CA LEU A 278 16.47 -5.89 -21.34
C LEU A 278 17.47 -5.58 -22.47
N LEU A 279 18.72 -5.34 -22.10
CA LEU A 279 19.82 -5.09 -23.04
C LEU A 279 21.05 -5.83 -22.56
N ASP A 280 21.58 -6.72 -23.40
CA ASP A 280 22.71 -7.62 -23.08
C ASP A 280 22.51 -8.34 -21.73
N GLY A 281 21.32 -8.87 -21.52
CA GLY A 281 20.93 -9.62 -20.32
C GLY A 281 20.69 -8.76 -19.07
N HIS A 282 20.80 -7.43 -19.15
CA HIS A 282 20.62 -6.54 -18.01
C HIS A 282 19.33 -5.73 -18.13
N VAL A 283 18.63 -5.55 -17.01
CA VAL A 283 17.43 -4.69 -16.94
C VAL A 283 17.84 -3.22 -16.90
N PHE A 284 17.22 -2.42 -17.76
CA PHE A 284 17.30 -0.97 -17.76
C PHE A 284 15.93 -0.34 -17.55
N LEU A 285 15.90 0.75 -16.78
CA LEU A 285 14.78 1.69 -16.74
C LEU A 285 15.14 2.89 -17.61
N LEU A 286 14.21 3.28 -18.49
CA LEU A 286 14.24 4.56 -19.19
C LEU A 286 13.04 5.37 -18.75
N LEU A 287 13.24 6.66 -18.47
CA LEU A 287 12.18 7.51 -17.95
C LEU A 287 12.38 8.95 -18.41
N ASN A 288 11.36 9.54 -19.03
CA ASN A 288 11.28 10.96 -19.36
C ASN A 288 9.95 11.52 -18.85
N LEU A 289 10.00 12.58 -18.05
CA LEU A 289 8.82 13.26 -17.51
C LEU A 289 8.51 14.59 -18.23
N GLY A 290 9.17 14.86 -19.37
CA GLY A 290 8.94 16.06 -20.20
C GLY A 290 10.10 17.06 -20.19
N SER A 291 11.08 16.91 -19.30
CA SER A 291 12.27 17.77 -19.20
C SER A 291 13.61 17.02 -19.33
N GLY A 292 13.59 15.88 -20.01
CA GLY A 292 14.77 15.08 -20.31
C GLY A 292 14.69 13.66 -19.79
N ALA A 293 15.35 12.74 -20.50
CA ALA A 293 15.35 11.32 -20.19
C ALA A 293 16.49 10.93 -19.25
N VAL A 294 16.25 9.93 -18.41
CA VAL A 294 17.28 9.18 -17.68
C VAL A 294 17.24 7.72 -18.13
N LYS A 295 18.42 7.11 -18.26
CA LYS A 295 18.59 5.67 -18.48
C LYS A 295 19.40 5.08 -17.32
N VAL A 296 18.81 4.14 -16.61
CA VAL A 296 19.34 3.55 -15.37
C VAL A 296 19.56 2.07 -15.61
N LYS A 297 20.81 1.59 -15.46
CA LYS A 297 21.10 0.16 -15.41
C LYS A 297 20.70 -0.38 -14.04
N ALA A 298 19.60 -1.12 -13.97
CA ALA A 298 19.01 -1.56 -12.71
C ALA A 298 19.70 -2.81 -12.11
N THR A 299 20.52 -3.49 -12.90
CA THR A 299 21.15 -4.76 -12.54
C THR A 299 22.66 -4.72 -12.78
N THR A 300 23.43 -5.31 -11.89
CA THR A 300 24.87 -5.56 -12.06
C THR A 300 25.15 -6.93 -12.67
N ARG A 301 24.24 -7.89 -12.43
CA ARG A 301 24.27 -9.24 -12.97
C ARG A 301 23.24 -9.38 -14.08
N ARG A 302 23.47 -10.34 -14.97
CA ARG A 302 22.52 -10.76 -15.99
C ARG A 302 21.29 -11.43 -15.37
N VAL A 303 20.14 -11.28 -16.00
CA VAL A 303 18.83 -11.83 -15.60
C VAL A 303 18.18 -12.70 -16.68
N ASP A 304 18.94 -13.00 -17.74
CA ASP A 304 18.55 -13.87 -18.86
C ASP A 304 19.02 -15.32 -18.65
N ASP A 305 18.98 -15.80 -17.42
CA ASP A 305 19.47 -17.12 -16.98
C ASP A 305 18.36 -18.19 -16.91
N GLY A 306 17.16 -17.86 -17.38
CA GLY A 306 16.00 -18.74 -17.33
C GLY A 306 15.38 -18.89 -15.93
N GLN A 307 15.83 -18.14 -14.93
CA GLN A 307 15.23 -18.08 -13.60
C GLN A 307 14.26 -16.92 -13.44
N TRP A 308 13.44 -16.99 -12.38
CA TRP A 308 12.52 -15.93 -12.05
C TRP A 308 13.24 -14.79 -11.33
N HIS A 309 13.12 -13.58 -11.88
CA HIS A 309 13.60 -12.34 -11.28
C HIS A 309 12.43 -11.41 -10.94
N SER A 310 12.51 -10.73 -9.80
CA SER A 310 11.50 -9.78 -9.34
C SER A 310 11.96 -8.35 -9.63
N VAL A 311 11.16 -7.59 -10.38
CA VAL A 311 11.44 -6.19 -10.72
C VAL A 311 10.40 -5.29 -10.06
N SER A 312 10.85 -4.25 -9.37
CA SER A 312 9.98 -3.23 -8.80
C SER A 312 10.49 -1.82 -9.07
N LEU A 313 9.55 -0.94 -9.40
CA LEU A 313 9.74 0.51 -9.51
C LEU A 313 8.94 1.16 -8.40
N LYS A 314 9.58 2.07 -7.66
CA LYS A 314 8.88 3.07 -6.83
C LYS A 314 9.33 4.46 -7.25
N ARG A 315 8.38 5.33 -7.59
CA ARG A 315 8.65 6.71 -8.01
C ARG A 315 7.87 7.70 -7.16
N SER A 316 8.53 8.77 -6.74
CA SER A 316 7.94 9.95 -6.12
C SER A 316 8.52 11.21 -6.76
N GLY A 317 7.70 11.91 -7.54
CA GLY A 317 8.11 13.05 -8.35
C GLY A 317 9.22 12.65 -9.34
N LYS A 318 10.30 13.42 -9.32
CA LYS A 318 11.51 13.19 -10.13
C LYS A 318 12.44 12.10 -9.59
N SER A 319 12.25 11.66 -8.35
CA SER A 319 13.10 10.65 -7.72
C SER A 319 12.42 9.29 -7.67
N GLY A 320 13.20 8.22 -7.67
CA GLY A 320 12.69 6.89 -7.45
C GLY A 320 13.77 5.86 -7.23
N ARG A 321 13.32 4.62 -7.03
CA ARG A 321 14.16 3.44 -6.83
C ARG A 321 13.68 2.33 -7.74
N VAL A 322 14.60 1.72 -8.46
CA VAL A 322 14.39 0.43 -9.14
C VAL A 322 15.05 -0.64 -8.31
N THR A 323 14.34 -1.72 -8.02
CA THR A 323 14.90 -2.90 -7.33
C THR A 323 14.69 -4.13 -8.20
N VAL A 324 15.78 -4.83 -8.52
CA VAL A 324 15.76 -6.13 -9.19
C VAL A 324 16.37 -7.15 -8.25
N ASP A 325 15.55 -8.08 -7.81
CA ASP A 325 15.83 -9.02 -6.72
C ASP A 325 16.29 -8.28 -5.46
N GLU A 326 17.55 -8.44 -5.06
CA GLU A 326 18.15 -7.79 -3.89
C GLU A 326 18.94 -6.50 -4.25
N SER A 327 19.12 -6.22 -5.55
CA SER A 327 19.86 -5.05 -6.03
C SER A 327 18.93 -3.85 -6.19
N ALA A 328 19.22 -2.74 -5.52
CA ALA A 328 18.46 -1.51 -5.63
C ALA A 328 19.32 -0.36 -6.19
N VAL A 329 18.76 0.42 -7.10
CA VAL A 329 19.39 1.61 -7.69
C VAL A 329 18.41 2.78 -7.59
N ASP A 330 18.87 3.85 -6.95
CA ASP A 330 18.14 5.12 -6.90
C ASP A 330 18.41 5.95 -8.16
N PHE A 331 17.41 6.72 -8.58
CA PHE A 331 17.51 7.60 -9.73
C PHE A 331 16.81 8.94 -9.48
N ILE A 332 17.24 9.94 -10.25
CA ILE A 332 16.60 11.25 -10.33
C ILE A 332 16.51 11.63 -11.81
N THR A 333 15.32 12.00 -12.29
CA THR A 333 15.12 12.52 -13.65
C THR A 333 15.59 13.98 -13.74
N PRO A 334 16.18 14.40 -14.86
CA PRO A 334 16.64 15.77 -15.06
C PRO A 334 15.48 16.77 -15.23
N GLY A 335 15.78 18.05 -15.00
CA GLY A 335 14.86 19.17 -15.18
C GLY A 335 13.85 19.36 -14.06
N ILE A 336 12.75 20.07 -14.36
CA ILE A 336 11.78 20.56 -13.38
C ILE A 336 10.47 19.77 -13.35
N CYS A 337 10.22 18.91 -14.35
CA CYS A 337 8.98 18.15 -14.43
C CYS A 337 8.90 17.06 -13.35
N LEU A 338 7.77 17.03 -12.63
CA LEU A 338 7.52 16.09 -11.53
C LEU A 338 6.52 14.98 -11.87
N SER A 339 5.91 15.02 -13.06
CA SER A 339 4.80 14.13 -13.39
C SER A 339 4.61 13.86 -14.87
N PHE A 340 4.19 12.63 -15.19
CA PHE A 340 3.57 12.32 -16.47
C PHE A 340 2.32 13.18 -16.64
N LYS A 341 2.14 13.82 -17.80
CA LYS A 341 0.96 14.60 -18.22
C LYS A 341 0.92 16.09 -17.85
N ASN A 342 1.94 16.67 -17.19
CA ASN A 342 1.97 18.12 -17.00
C ASN A 342 3.00 18.73 -17.95
N LEU A 343 2.60 19.77 -18.70
CA LEU A 343 3.54 20.75 -19.24
C LEU A 343 4.43 21.18 -18.08
N CYS A 344 5.75 21.04 -18.24
CA CYS A 344 6.71 21.53 -17.24
C CYS A 344 6.37 22.98 -16.94
N ALA A 345 5.71 23.24 -15.82
CA ALA A 345 5.36 24.59 -15.44
C ALA A 345 6.67 25.32 -15.17
N ILE A 346 7.09 26.18 -16.09
CA ILE A 346 8.12 27.18 -15.83
C ILE A 346 7.60 27.94 -14.61
N PRO A 347 8.35 28.00 -13.48
CA PRO A 347 7.97 28.88 -12.40
C PRO A 347 7.80 30.28 -12.99
N ILE A 348 6.62 30.87 -12.84
CA ILE A 348 6.32 32.20 -13.39
C ILE A 348 7.36 33.25 -12.89
N SER A 349 8.09 32.96 -11.81
CA SER A 349 9.21 33.78 -11.34
C SER A 349 10.43 33.81 -12.28
N GLU A 350 10.72 32.75 -13.04
CA GLU A 350 11.87 32.72 -13.98
C GLU A 350 11.50 33.28 -15.35
N ALA A 351 10.27 33.06 -15.82
CA ALA A 351 9.79 33.67 -17.07
C ALA A 351 9.71 35.20 -16.97
N ILE A 352 9.32 35.73 -15.81
CA ILE A 352 9.34 37.19 -15.56
C ILE A 352 10.79 37.70 -15.46
N ALA A 353 11.72 36.93 -14.88
CA ALA A 353 13.12 37.36 -14.79
C ALA A 353 13.79 37.45 -16.18
N GLN A 354 13.44 36.54 -17.10
CA GLN A 354 13.99 36.54 -18.46
C GLN A 354 13.36 37.64 -19.34
N ASP A 355 12.05 37.89 -19.19
CA ASP A 355 11.36 39.00 -19.88
C ASP A 355 11.78 40.38 -19.32
N ILE A 356 12.10 40.48 -18.02
CA ILE A 356 12.69 41.70 -17.42
C ILE A 356 14.15 41.88 -17.86
N TYR A 357 14.92 40.79 -17.98
CA TYR A 357 16.32 40.88 -18.44
C TYR A 357 16.39 41.31 -19.91
N GLU A 358 15.58 40.72 -20.80
CA GLU A 358 15.53 41.10 -22.22
C GLU A 358 15.02 42.53 -22.43
N LYS A 359 13.98 42.96 -21.70
CA LYS A 359 13.47 44.35 -21.74
C LYS A 359 14.46 45.38 -21.19
N ASN A 360 15.26 45.03 -20.18
CA ASN A 360 16.29 45.93 -19.65
C ASN A 360 17.55 45.99 -20.51
N THR A 361 17.88 44.93 -21.27
CA THR A 361 18.96 45.00 -22.26
C THR A 361 18.57 45.78 -23.52
N LEU A 362 17.31 45.72 -23.94
CA LEU A 362 16.81 46.50 -25.09
C LEU A 362 16.67 48.00 -24.76
N SER A 363 16.24 48.36 -23.54
CA SER A 363 16.12 49.76 -23.14
C SER A 363 17.46 50.48 -22.92
N GLN A 364 18.57 49.75 -22.76
CA GLN A 364 19.91 50.34 -22.72
C GLN A 364 20.53 50.56 -24.10
N ILE A 365 20.11 49.80 -25.13
CA ILE A 365 20.64 49.93 -26.49
C ILE A 365 20.03 51.14 -27.23
N ASP A 366 18.77 51.51 -26.92
CA ASP A 366 18.10 52.70 -27.49
C ASP A 366 18.55 54.04 -26.89
N SER A 367 19.54 54.05 -25.99
CA SER A 367 20.11 55.28 -25.40
C SER A 367 21.55 55.59 -25.86
N LEU A 368 22.06 54.83 -26.82
CA LEU A 368 23.44 54.94 -27.35
C LEU A 368 23.52 54.99 -28.89
N LEU A 369 22.41 55.27 -29.57
CA LEU A 369 22.32 55.70 -30.97
C LEU A 369 21.58 57.04 -31.02
#